data_AF-A0A812XS59-F1
#
_entry.id   AF-A0A812XS59-F1
#
_cell.length_a   1.000
_cell.length_b   1.000
_cell.length_c   1.000
_cell.angle_alpha   90.00
_cell.angle_beta   90.00
_cell.angle_gamma   90.00
#
_symmetry.space_group_name_H-M   'P 1'
#
loop_
_entity.id
_entity.type
_entity.pdbx_description
1 polymer ?
#
loop_
_entity_poly.entity_id
_entity_poly.type
_entity_poly.pdbx_seq_one_letter_code
_entity_poly.pdbx_strand_id
1 'polypeptide(L)'
;GIGKTGVNIVRVGRPEAIREDVKAYALDGRWKDLKKAEVVCATCIGASGTTLDKVRFPTVIVDECTQAAETAALVPIARGCQQAILIGDQCQLPPTVLSDVAETENLGESMFTRLVTQGVRPEAE
;
A
#
# COMPACT_ATOMS: atom_id res chain seq x y z
N GLY A 1 -13.23 8.57 -8.04
CA GLY A 1 -12.09 7.64 -7.98
C GLY A 1 -11.59 7.35 -9.38
N ILE A 2 -10.34 6.89 -9.47
CA ILE A 2 -9.61 6.63 -10.73
C ILE A 2 -10.32 5.67 -11.71
N GLY A 3 -11.26 4.84 -11.26
CA GLY A 3 -12.06 4.01 -12.17
C GLY A 3 -12.94 4.76 -13.18
N LYS A 4 -13.16 6.06 -12.98
CA LYS A 4 -13.93 6.90 -13.92
C LYS A 4 -13.08 7.53 -15.02
N THR A 5 -11.75 7.37 -14.99
CA THR A 5 -10.82 8.04 -15.91
C THR A 5 -10.37 7.15 -17.07
N GLY A 6 -10.98 5.97 -17.26
CA GLY A 6 -10.62 5.04 -18.34
C GLY A 6 -9.37 4.21 -18.08
N VAL A 7 -8.77 4.32 -16.90
CA VAL A 7 -7.58 3.55 -16.48
C VAL A 7 -7.98 2.12 -16.12
N ASN A 8 -7.24 1.14 -16.62
CA ASN A 8 -7.45 -0.27 -16.33
C ASN A 8 -6.95 -0.59 -14.91
N ILE A 9 -7.89 -0.77 -13.99
CA ILE A 9 -7.59 -1.02 -12.57
C ILE A 9 -7.93 -2.45 -12.20
N VAL A 10 -7.04 -3.08 -11.43
CA VAL A 10 -7.27 -4.37 -10.79
C VAL A 10 -7.11 -4.23 -9.29
N ARG A 11 -8.09 -4.71 -8.52
CA ARG A 11 -8.06 -4.80 -7.06
C ARG A 11 -7.70 -6.22 -6.64
N VAL A 12 -6.58 -6.38 -5.92
CA VAL A 12 -6.15 -7.65 -5.33
C VAL A 12 -6.50 -7.69 -3.84
N GLY A 13 -7.20 -8.73 -3.43
CA GLY A 13 -7.61 -8.94 -2.04
C GLY A 13 -8.63 -10.06 -1.92
N ARG A 14 -8.96 -10.43 -0.68
CA ARG A 14 -10.03 -11.39 -0.39
C ARG A 14 -11.38 -10.79 -0.83
N PRO A 15 -12.19 -11.47 -1.66
CA PRO A 15 -13.45 -10.92 -2.17
C PRO A 15 -14.39 -10.41 -1.08
N GLU A 16 -14.41 -11.07 0.08
CA GLU A 16 -15.28 -10.72 1.21
C GLU A 16 -14.85 -9.42 1.91
N ALA A 17 -13.57 -9.03 1.75
CA ALA A 17 -13.01 -7.81 2.32
C ALA A 17 -13.01 -6.63 1.33
N ILE A 18 -13.46 -6.84 0.09
CA ILE A 18 -13.56 -5.80 -0.93
C ILE A 18 -14.94 -5.15 -0.82
N ARG A 19 -14.97 -3.82 -0.65
CA ARG A 19 -16.21 -3.04 -0.59
C ARG A 19 -17.02 -3.19 -1.87
N GLU A 20 -18.34 -3.21 -1.72
CA GLU A 20 -19.30 -3.43 -2.81
C GLU A 20 -19.09 -2.48 -4.00
N ASP A 21 -18.83 -1.20 -3.72
CA ASP A 21 -18.65 -0.15 -4.71
C ASP A 21 -17.40 -0.30 -5.59
N VAL A 22 -16.46 -1.17 -5.20
CA VAL A 22 -15.23 -1.45 -5.96
C VAL A 22 -15.07 -2.92 -6.34
N LYS A 23 -16.07 -3.78 -6.09
CA LYS A 23 -16.03 -5.20 -6.45
C LYS A 23 -15.86 -5.44 -7.95
N ALA A 24 -16.35 -4.54 -8.80
CA ALA A 24 -16.16 -4.61 -10.25
C ALA A 24 -14.67 -4.71 -10.67
N TYR A 25 -13.76 -4.14 -9.87
CA TYR A 25 -12.32 -4.16 -10.12
C TYR A 25 -11.60 -5.39 -9.52
N ALA A 26 -12.29 -6.25 -8.75
CA ALA A 26 -11.66 -7.37 -8.05
C ALA A 26 -11.07 -8.40 -9.03
N LEU A 27 -9.82 -8.82 -8.84
CA LEU A 27 -9.18 -9.76 -9.75
C LEU A 27 -9.93 -11.09 -9.87
N ASP A 28 -10.48 -11.63 -8.77
CA ASP A 28 -11.35 -12.84 -8.71
C ASP A 28 -11.10 -13.92 -9.79
N GLY A 29 -9.88 -14.46 -9.85
CA GLY A 29 -9.50 -15.50 -10.83
C GLY A 29 -9.31 -15.03 -12.28
N ARG A 30 -9.52 -13.75 -12.58
CA ARG A 30 -9.36 -13.11 -13.90
C ARG A 30 -7.90 -12.73 -14.18
N TRP A 31 -6.99 -13.70 -14.12
CA TRP A 31 -5.55 -13.53 -14.32
C TRP A 31 -5.14 -12.76 -15.60
N LYS A 32 -5.98 -12.82 -16.63
CA LYS A 32 -5.76 -12.08 -17.90
C LYS A 32 -5.85 -10.57 -17.70
N ASP A 33 -6.64 -10.11 -16.74
CA ASP A 33 -6.88 -8.69 -16.45
C ASP A 33 -5.64 -8.08 -15.79
N LEU A 34 -4.90 -8.85 -14.98
CA LEU A 34 -3.66 -8.40 -14.34
C LEU A 34 -2.59 -7.97 -15.36
N LYS A 35 -2.52 -8.64 -16.52
CA LYS A 35 -1.56 -8.27 -17.59
C LYS A 35 -1.91 -6.95 -18.30
N LYS A 36 -3.18 -6.53 -18.24
CA LYS A 36 -3.67 -5.30 -18.87
C LYS A 36 -3.84 -4.17 -17.87
N ALA A 37 -3.62 -4.45 -16.58
CA ALA A 37 -3.78 -3.47 -15.52
C ALA A 37 -2.71 -2.39 -15.64
N GLU A 38 -3.15 -1.15 -15.68
CA GLU A 38 -2.30 0.03 -15.54
C GLU A 38 -2.07 0.35 -14.06
N VAL A 39 -3.06 0.03 -13.22
CA VAL A 39 -2.98 0.22 -11.77
C VAL A 39 -3.44 -1.04 -11.04
N VAL A 40 -2.65 -1.49 -10.07
CA VAL A 40 -3.00 -2.58 -9.17
C VAL A 40 -3.19 -2.02 -7.76
N CYS A 41 -4.39 -2.17 -7.22
CA CYS A 41 -4.73 -1.76 -5.86
C CYS A 41 -4.71 -2.97 -4.92
N ALA A 42 -3.88 -2.93 -3.89
CA ALA A 42 -3.77 -3.94 -2.84
C ALA A 42 -3.77 -3.26 -1.46
N THR A 43 -4.08 -3.99 -0.39
CA THR A 43 -3.57 -3.58 0.93
C THR A 43 -2.07 -3.88 0.98
N CYS A 44 -1.31 -3.23 1.87
CA CYS A 44 0.13 -3.49 2.02
C CYS A 44 0.44 -4.99 2.15
N ILE A 45 -0.25 -5.69 3.06
CA ILE A 45 -0.09 -7.15 3.22
C ILE A 45 -0.67 -7.92 2.04
N GLY A 46 -1.77 -7.46 1.44
CA GLY A 46 -2.36 -8.08 0.26
C GLY A 46 -1.42 -8.09 -0.95
N ALA A 47 -0.45 -7.17 -1.01
CA ALA A 47 0.57 -7.14 -2.04
C ALA A 47 1.61 -8.28 -1.92
N SER A 48 1.64 -9.03 -0.81
CA SER A 48 2.49 -10.22 -0.66
C SER A 48 1.98 -11.45 -1.42
N GLY A 49 0.75 -11.43 -1.92
CA GLY A 49 0.13 -12.59 -2.56
C GLY A 49 0.89 -13.08 -3.79
N THR A 50 0.98 -14.42 -3.93
CA THR A 50 1.69 -15.10 -5.03
C THR A 50 1.17 -14.73 -6.42
N THR A 51 -0.07 -14.26 -6.48
CA THR A 51 -0.70 -13.66 -7.65
C THR A 51 0.18 -12.61 -8.34
N LEU A 52 0.97 -11.87 -7.55
CA LEU A 52 1.79 -10.76 -8.03
C LEU A 52 3.25 -11.15 -8.28
N ASP A 53 3.68 -12.40 -8.07
CA ASP A 53 5.11 -12.81 -8.08
C ASP A 53 5.83 -12.53 -9.39
N LYS A 54 5.08 -12.53 -10.50
CA LYS A 54 5.62 -12.28 -11.84
C LYS A 54 5.45 -10.82 -12.28
N VAL A 55 4.98 -9.94 -11.39
CA VAL A 55 4.74 -8.52 -11.65
C VAL A 55 5.69 -7.68 -10.80
N ARG A 56 6.37 -6.74 -11.46
CA ARG A 56 7.18 -5.72 -10.79
C ARG A 56 6.45 -4.40 -10.78
N PHE A 57 6.60 -3.65 -9.70
CA PHE A 57 5.97 -2.35 -9.50
C PHE A 57 7.07 -1.30 -9.41
N PRO A 58 7.53 -0.72 -10.54
CA PRO A 58 8.58 0.31 -10.52
C PRO A 58 8.12 1.57 -9.78
N THR A 59 6.81 1.81 -9.72
CA THR A 59 6.21 2.89 -8.95
C THR A 59 5.23 2.31 -7.94
N VAL A 60 5.37 2.70 -6.68
CA VAL A 60 4.50 2.27 -5.58
C VAL A 60 3.98 3.51 -4.86
N ILE A 61 2.67 3.58 -4.71
CA ILE A 61 2.00 4.60 -3.90
C ILE A 61 1.48 3.89 -2.64
N VAL A 62 1.88 4.37 -1.48
CA VAL A 62 1.39 3.89 -0.18
C VAL A 62 0.55 5.00 0.43
N ASP A 63 -0.77 4.82 0.39
CA ASP A 63 -1.73 5.69 1.05
C ASP A 63 -1.86 5.33 2.54
N GLU A 64 -2.19 6.32 3.37
CA GLU A 64 -2.23 6.18 4.84
C GLU A 64 -0.94 5.58 5.43
N CYS A 65 0.21 5.94 4.86
CA CYS A 65 1.50 5.37 5.23
C CYS A 65 1.88 5.63 6.69
N THR A 66 1.34 6.68 7.31
CA THR A 66 1.54 6.99 8.74
C THR A 66 0.82 6.03 9.68
N GLN A 67 -0.22 5.33 9.20
CA GLN A 67 -0.98 4.34 9.97
C GLN A 67 -0.46 2.91 9.78
N ALA A 68 0.53 2.70 8.90
CA ALA A 68 1.11 1.40 8.62
C ALA A 68 2.47 1.24 9.32
N ALA A 69 2.65 0.11 10.02
CA ALA A 69 3.97 -0.28 10.51
C ALA A 69 4.94 -0.34 9.33
N GLU A 70 6.19 0.08 9.54
CA GLU A 70 7.17 0.16 8.46
C GLU A 70 7.33 -1.16 7.69
N THR A 71 7.31 -2.29 8.41
CA THR A 71 7.38 -3.63 7.81
C THR A 71 6.22 -3.92 6.86
N ALA A 72 5.01 -3.41 7.14
CA ALA A 72 3.88 -3.56 6.25
C ALA A 72 4.05 -2.69 4.99
N ALA A 73 4.45 -1.43 5.14
CA ALA A 73 4.71 -0.53 4.00
C ALA A 73 5.82 -1.03 3.08
N LEU A 74 6.82 -1.76 3.62
CA LEU A 74 7.88 -2.39 2.84
C LEU A 74 7.39 -3.49 1.90
N VAL A 75 6.29 -4.18 2.21
CA VAL A 75 5.80 -5.32 1.39
C VAL A 75 5.57 -4.93 -0.08
N PRO A 76 4.79 -3.89 -0.42
CA PRO A 76 4.65 -3.46 -1.81
C PRO A 76 5.94 -2.84 -2.36
N ILE A 77 6.72 -2.12 -1.55
CA ILE A 77 7.97 -1.47 -1.98
C ILE A 77 9.03 -2.50 -2.41
N ALA A 78 9.11 -3.64 -1.73
CA ALA A 78 10.05 -4.70 -2.05
C ALA A 78 9.80 -5.37 -3.42
N ARG A 79 8.68 -5.07 -4.11
CA ARG A 79 8.30 -5.67 -5.39
C ARG A 79 8.95 -5.00 -6.61
N GLY A 80 10.22 -4.60 -6.48
CA GLY A 80 10.98 -3.95 -7.54
C GLY A 80 10.70 -2.46 -7.71
N CYS A 81 10.32 -1.79 -6.62
CA CYS A 81 10.10 -0.35 -6.60
C CYS A 81 11.39 0.43 -6.92
N GLN A 82 11.24 1.45 -7.75
CA GLN A 82 12.27 2.44 -8.09
C GLN A 82 11.84 3.85 -7.65
N GLN A 83 10.53 4.09 -7.58
CA GLN A 83 9.93 5.34 -7.10
C GLN A 83 8.79 5.02 -6.12
N ALA A 84 8.97 5.40 -4.86
CA ALA A 84 7.95 5.29 -3.83
C ALA A 84 7.34 6.67 -3.54
N ILE A 85 6.01 6.75 -3.51
CA ILE A 85 5.25 7.91 -3.04
C ILE A 85 4.54 7.48 -1.77
N LEU A 86 4.88 8.12 -0.65
CA LEU A 86 4.29 7.85 0.65
C LEU A 86 3.35 9.00 0.99
N ILE A 87 2.07 8.68 1.15
CA ILE A 87 1.02 9.66 1.47
C ILE A 87 0.55 9.36 2.88
N GLY A 88 0.45 10.38 3.72
CA GLY A 88 -0.02 10.26 5.09
C GLY A 88 0.12 11.57 5.84
N ASP A 89 -0.42 11.59 7.05
CA ASP A 89 -0.38 12.73 7.96
C ASP A 89 0.22 12.28 9.30
N GLN A 90 1.41 12.80 9.63
CA GLN A 90 2.12 12.46 10.86
C GLN A 90 1.45 13.04 12.11
N CYS A 91 0.47 13.94 11.95
CA CYS A 91 -0.35 14.46 13.03
C CYS A 91 -1.60 13.62 13.30
N GLN A 92 -1.90 12.61 12.46
CA GLN A 92 -2.98 11.65 12.66
C GLN A 92 -2.48 10.38 13.37
N LEU A 93 -3.29 9.31 13.36
CA LEU A 93 -3.02 8.09 14.12
C LEU A 93 -1.73 7.40 13.65
N PRO A 94 -0.88 6.91 14.58
CA PRO A 94 0.26 6.06 14.24
C PRO A 94 -0.19 4.61 13.97
N PRO A 95 0.72 3.71 13.55
CA PRO A 95 0.45 2.28 13.50
C PRO A 95 -0.01 1.75 14.86
N THR A 96 -1.03 0.88 14.84
CA THR A 96 -1.50 0.24 16.08
C THR A 96 -0.61 -0.96 16.42
N VAL A 97 0.11 -0.88 17.52
CA VAL A 97 0.91 -1.98 18.07
C VAL A 97 0.32 -2.43 19.40
N LEU A 98 -0.03 -3.71 19.51
CA LEU A 98 -0.67 -4.27 20.72
C LEU A 98 0.33 -4.70 21.79
N SER A 99 1.61 -4.89 21.42
CA SER A 99 2.65 -5.33 22.34
C SER A 99 3.41 -4.12 22.86
N ASP A 100 3.34 -3.89 24.17
CA ASP A 100 4.08 -2.81 24.82
C ASP A 100 5.58 -2.89 24.53
N VAL A 101 6.16 -4.10 24.52
CA VAL A 101 7.57 -4.32 24.17
C VAL A 101 7.86 -3.86 22.74
N ALA A 102 7.03 -4.24 21.78
CA ALA A 102 7.25 -3.85 20.39
C ALA A 102 7.06 -2.34 20.17
N GLU A 103 6.12 -1.72 20.89
CA GLU A 103 5.93 -0.28 20.89
C GLU A 103 7.17 0.45 21.42
N THR A 104 7.73 -0.01 22.55
CA THR A 104 8.96 0.55 23.12
C THR A 104 10.20 0.36 22.22
N GLU A 105 10.19 -0.68 21.38
CA GLU A 105 11.25 -0.95 20.38
C GLU A 105 10.95 -0.31 19.01
N ASN A 106 10.13 0.74 18.97
CA ASN A 106 9.81 1.58 17.81
C ASN A 106 9.04 0.89 16.67
N LEU A 107 8.34 -0.22 16.90
CA LEU A 107 7.44 -0.79 15.88
C LEU A 107 6.26 0.15 15.56
N GLY A 108 5.91 1.03 16.51
CA GLY A 108 4.91 2.10 16.34
C GLY A 108 5.41 3.30 15.53
N GLU A 109 6.69 3.35 15.13
CA GLU A 109 7.15 4.38 14.19
C GLU A 109 6.86 3.94 12.74
N SER A 110 6.09 4.76 12.01
CA SER A 110 5.84 4.51 10.59
C SER A 110 7.06 4.85 9.74
N MET A 111 7.18 4.24 8.56
CA MET A 111 8.23 4.60 7.59
C MET A 111 8.19 6.09 7.22
N PHE A 112 6.98 6.67 7.11
CA PHE A 112 6.80 8.08 6.82
C PHE A 112 7.41 8.94 7.92
N THR A 113 7.02 8.70 9.18
CA THR A 113 7.53 9.43 10.35
C THR A 113 9.05 9.33 10.45
N ARG A 114 9.60 8.11 10.29
CA ARG A 114 11.04 7.90 10.32
C ARG A 114 11.77 8.72 9.25
N LEU A 115 11.27 8.75 8.01
CA LEU A 115 11.88 9.54 6.92
C LEU A 115 11.82 11.05 7.21
N VAL A 116 10.72 11.54 7.77
CA VAL A 116 10.60 12.94 8.21
C VAL A 116 11.63 13.27 9.29
N THR A 117 11.81 12.39 10.28
CA THR A 117 12.83 12.53 11.32
C THR A 117 14.26 12.54 10.74
N GLN A 118 14.50 11.83 9.62
CA GLN A 118 15.77 11.84 8.89
C GLN A 118 15.94 13.04 7.96
N GLY A 119 15.00 13.99 7.96
CA GLY A 119 15.10 15.27 7.22
C GLY A 119 14.43 15.28 5.85
N VAL A 120 13.67 14.23 5.48
CA VAL A 120 12.81 14.27 4.31
C VAL A 120 11.65 15.22 4.61
N ARG A 121 11.48 16.25 3.78
CA ARG A 121 10.40 17.22 3.95
C ARG A 121 9.18 16.76 3.15
N PRO A 122 8.03 16.50 3.78
CA PRO A 122 6.82 16.25 3.02
C PRO A 122 6.41 17.55 2.32
N GLU A 123 6.01 17.44 1.06
CA GLU A 123 5.37 18.54 0.35
C GLU A 123 3.95 18.67 0.90
N ALA A 124 3.65 19.78 1.57
CA ALA A 124 2.29 20.13 1.97
C ALA A 124 1.60 20.83 0.78
N GLU A 125 0.37 20.42 0.46
CA GLU A 125 -0.52 21.15 -0.45
C GLU A 125 -0.94 22.51 0.14
#